data_AF-A0A518HTW3-F1
#
_entry.id   AF-A0A518HTW3-F1
#
_cell.length_a   1.000
_cell.length_b   1.000
_cell.length_c   1.000
_cell.angle_alpha   90.00
_cell.angle_beta   90.00
_cell.angle_gamma   90.00
#
_symmetry.space_group_name_H-M   'P 1'
#
loop_
_entity.id
_entity.type
_entity.pdbx_description
1 polymer ?
#
loop_
_entity_poly.entity_id
_entity_poly.type
_entity_poly.pdbx_seq_one_letter_code
_entity_poly.pdbx_strand_id
1 'polypeptide(L)'
;MPKPSAFHRLLIAVSTAWLLSVASAKADFEISIGSGTIDPGGNLLLEIGISSDAPPQNLAEFELILEITPLSAAPGSSLVFVDPQSETFLADADYIFAGTSESIADDLPSTQSNSGSRITLYDLSIDSLGDPLDVSVTSGNLLATVDIGHLLGGAMPAATAGDQYEVGGAVESFFTDESLADLNFTFTPGVVTVGAVAIPEPAATTMLMLASCGLVLQRRRR
;
A
#
# COMPACT_ATOMS: atom_id res chain seq x y z
N MET A 1 33.61 44.70 -19.79
CA MET A 1 32.74 43.93 -18.88
C MET A 1 32.98 44.41 -17.45
N PRO A 2 31.98 45.02 -16.79
CA PRO A 2 32.14 45.55 -15.44
C PRO A 2 32.26 44.41 -14.41
N LYS A 3 33.21 44.52 -13.48
CA LYS A 3 33.41 43.54 -12.40
C LYS A 3 32.29 43.68 -11.36
N PRO A 4 31.63 42.58 -10.96
CA PRO A 4 30.57 42.64 -9.95
C PRO A 4 31.13 43.14 -8.61
N SER A 5 30.46 44.14 -8.02
CA SER A 5 30.87 44.75 -6.75
C SER A 5 30.66 43.79 -5.58
N ALA A 6 31.41 43.98 -4.49
CA ALA A 6 31.30 43.16 -3.29
C ALA A 6 29.86 43.11 -2.74
N PHE A 7 29.11 44.19 -2.92
CA PHE A 7 27.70 44.30 -2.53
C PHE A 7 26.78 43.35 -3.31
N HIS A 8 27.00 43.17 -4.63
CA HIS A 8 26.23 42.21 -5.43
C HIS A 8 26.49 40.76 -5.00
N ARG A 9 27.73 40.43 -4.63
CA ARG A 9 28.08 39.09 -4.14
C ARG A 9 27.46 38.79 -2.78
N LEU A 10 27.38 39.79 -1.90
CA LEU A 10 26.71 39.68 -0.61
C LEU A 10 25.20 39.44 -0.78
N LEU A 11 24.54 40.20 -1.66
CA LEU A 11 23.11 40.06 -1.94
C LEU A 11 22.76 38.67 -2.48
N ILE A 12 23.58 38.12 -3.39
CA ILE A 12 23.40 36.77 -3.93
C ILE A 12 23.61 35.72 -2.82
N ALA A 13 24.62 35.87 -1.96
CA ALA A 13 24.88 34.94 -0.86
C ALA A 13 23.76 34.94 0.20
N VAL A 14 23.19 36.11 0.52
CA VAL A 14 22.09 36.23 1.49
C VAL A 14 20.79 35.65 0.91
N SER A 15 20.52 35.87 -0.38
CA SER A 15 19.33 35.29 -1.03
C SER A 15 19.45 33.78 -1.24
N THR A 16 20.65 33.23 -1.48
CA THR A 16 20.85 31.77 -1.47
C THR A 16 20.74 31.15 -0.08
N ALA A 17 21.18 31.84 0.98
CA ALA A 17 21.01 31.36 2.36
C ALA A 17 19.53 31.31 2.80
N TRP A 18 18.71 32.26 2.33
CA TRP A 18 17.26 32.28 2.60
C TRP A 18 16.47 31.25 1.79
N LEU A 19 16.93 30.87 0.60
CA LEU A 19 16.34 29.77 -0.17
C LEU A 19 16.74 28.38 0.34
N LEU A 20 17.76 28.30 1.20
CA LEU A 20 18.21 27.05 1.82
C LEU A 20 17.55 26.79 3.19
N SER A 21 16.82 27.76 3.77
CA SER A 21 15.91 27.48 4.89
C SER A 21 14.57 26.97 4.35
N VAL A 22 14.62 25.92 3.54
CA VAL A 22 13.46 25.07 3.39
C VAL A 22 13.35 24.40 4.75
N ALA A 23 12.45 24.89 5.60
CA ALA A 23 12.05 24.12 6.76
C ALA A 23 11.70 22.74 6.20
N SER A 24 12.40 21.70 6.66
CA SER A 24 12.00 20.34 6.31
C SER A 24 10.57 20.25 6.82
N ALA A 25 9.61 20.30 5.90
CA ALA A 25 8.25 19.90 6.19
C ALA A 25 8.36 18.41 6.45
N LYS A 26 8.73 18.06 7.68
CA LYS A 26 8.70 16.68 8.15
C LYS A 26 7.22 16.36 8.21
N ALA A 27 6.78 15.43 7.37
CA ALA A 27 5.52 14.78 7.62
C ALA A 27 5.63 14.11 8.99
N ASP A 28 4.64 14.34 9.84
CA ASP A 28 4.63 13.77 11.19
C ASP A 28 4.44 12.24 11.11
N PHE A 29 3.69 11.77 10.10
CA PHE A 29 3.63 10.39 9.67
C PHE A 29 3.98 10.17 8.19
N GLU A 30 4.65 9.06 7.91
CA GLU A 30 4.77 8.47 6.58
C GLU A 30 3.90 7.21 6.52
N ILE A 31 2.91 7.22 5.62
CA ILE A 31 2.05 6.08 5.32
C ILE A 31 2.58 5.39 4.07
N SER A 32 3.04 4.15 4.21
CA SER A 32 3.60 3.37 3.11
C SER A 32 2.61 2.30 2.66
N ILE A 33 2.25 2.30 1.38
CA ILE A 33 1.37 1.28 0.80
C ILE A 33 2.24 0.22 0.11
N GLY A 34 1.99 -1.05 0.45
CA GLY A 34 2.69 -2.19 -0.13
C GLY A 34 2.60 -2.24 -1.66
N SER A 35 3.64 -2.78 -2.28
CA SER A 35 3.70 -3.05 -3.71
C SER A 35 3.81 -4.56 -3.95
N GLY A 36 3.40 -5.04 -5.13
CA GLY A 36 3.50 -6.46 -5.40
C GLY A 36 3.19 -6.86 -6.83
N THR A 37 3.26 -8.17 -7.06
CA THR A 37 2.86 -8.79 -8.32
C THR A 37 1.66 -9.70 -8.08
N ILE A 38 0.64 -9.57 -8.91
CA ILE A 38 -0.59 -10.36 -8.84
C ILE A 38 -0.75 -11.19 -10.11
N ASP A 39 -1.14 -12.45 -9.98
CA ASP A 39 -1.44 -13.27 -11.15
C ASP A 39 -2.71 -12.75 -11.85
N PRO A 40 -2.83 -12.88 -13.19
CA PRO A 40 -4.06 -12.51 -13.88
C PRO A 40 -5.29 -13.26 -13.36
N GLY A 41 -6.22 -12.56 -12.72
CA GLY A 41 -7.41 -13.16 -12.09
C GLY A 41 -7.20 -13.61 -10.64
N GLY A 42 -6.01 -13.38 -10.09
CA GLY A 42 -5.65 -13.71 -8.71
C GLY A 42 -5.97 -12.59 -7.73
N ASN A 43 -5.55 -12.82 -6.48
CA ASN A 43 -5.63 -11.89 -5.37
C ASN A 43 -4.22 -11.59 -4.83
N LEU A 44 -4.06 -10.44 -4.20
CA LEU A 44 -2.84 -10.02 -3.50
C LEU A 44 -3.24 -9.32 -2.20
N LEU A 45 -2.58 -9.67 -1.09
CA LEU A 45 -2.68 -8.93 0.16
C LEU A 45 -1.63 -7.82 0.14
N LEU A 46 -2.05 -6.57 0.38
CA LEU A 46 -1.15 -5.44 0.56
C LEU A 46 -1.12 -5.03 2.01
N GLU A 47 0.08 -4.84 2.54
CA GLU A 47 0.29 -4.26 3.86
C GLU A 47 0.38 -2.74 3.75
N ILE A 48 -0.24 -2.04 4.70
CA ILE A 48 -0.17 -0.60 4.84
C ILE A 48 0.60 -0.32 6.13
N GLY A 49 1.76 0.30 5.99
CA GLY A 49 2.60 0.68 7.12
C GLY A 49 2.38 2.14 7.51
N ILE A 50 2.60 2.42 8.79
CA ILE A 50 2.73 3.77 9.34
C ILE A 50 4.08 3.90 10.04
N SER A 51 4.74 5.03 9.83
CA SER A 51 5.99 5.34 10.53
C SER A 51 6.13 6.81 10.87
N SER A 52 6.93 7.12 11.88
CA SER A 52 7.32 8.49 12.22
C SER A 52 8.83 8.60 12.47
N ASP A 53 9.43 9.69 11.99
CA ASP A 53 10.86 10.02 12.17
C ASP A 53 11.10 11.21 13.12
N ALA A 54 10.02 11.74 13.71
CA ALA A 54 10.04 12.70 14.80
C ALA A 54 10.27 11.97 16.15
N PRO A 55 10.48 12.66 17.29
CA PRO A 55 10.18 12.04 18.59
C PRO A 55 8.79 11.37 18.50
N PRO A 56 8.54 10.23 19.18
CA PRO A 56 7.36 9.42 18.94
C PRO A 56 6.10 10.29 18.92
N GLN A 57 5.45 10.32 17.77
CA GLN A 57 4.18 11.02 17.57
C GLN A 57 3.09 10.11 18.07
N ASN A 58 2.16 10.67 18.83
CA ASN A 58 1.05 9.90 19.33
C ASN A 58 -0.08 9.93 18.31
N LEU A 59 -0.73 8.79 18.13
CA LEU A 59 -1.89 8.59 17.30
C LEU A 59 -3.00 8.01 18.18
N ALA A 60 -4.19 8.60 18.14
CA ALA A 60 -5.37 8.07 18.80
C ALA A 60 -6.39 7.53 17.79
N GLU A 61 -6.58 8.20 16.65
CA GLU A 61 -7.60 7.84 15.65
C GLU A 61 -7.05 7.99 14.23
N PHE A 62 -7.55 7.18 13.30
CA PHE A 62 -7.37 7.43 11.88
C PHE A 62 -8.62 7.11 11.06
N GLU A 63 -8.77 7.85 9.96
CA GLU A 63 -9.54 7.43 8.79
C GLU A 63 -8.62 7.48 7.59
N LEU A 64 -8.30 6.31 7.04
CA LEU A 64 -7.48 6.16 5.85
C LEU A 64 -8.36 5.77 4.67
N ILE A 65 -8.31 6.57 3.61
CA ILE A 65 -9.00 6.25 2.37
C ILE A 65 -7.98 5.85 1.33
N LEU A 66 -8.15 4.68 0.72
CA LEU A 66 -7.33 4.22 -0.39
C LEU A 66 -8.08 4.23 -1.71
N GLU A 67 -7.35 4.54 -2.79
CA GLU A 67 -7.83 4.53 -4.15
C GLU A 67 -6.91 3.74 -5.08
N ILE A 68 -7.52 3.05 -6.04
CA ILE A 68 -6.82 2.33 -7.11
C ILE A 68 -6.88 3.18 -8.38
N THR A 69 -5.72 3.58 -8.90
CA THR A 69 -5.60 4.33 -10.16
C THR A 69 -4.83 3.49 -11.20
N PRO A 70 -5.42 3.20 -12.38
CA PRO A 70 -4.70 2.50 -13.43
C PRO A 70 -3.59 3.39 -14.00
N LEU A 71 -2.34 2.90 -13.98
CA LEU A 71 -1.20 3.56 -14.62
C LEU A 71 -1.06 3.11 -16.07
N SER A 72 -1.20 1.81 -16.31
CA SER A 72 -1.20 1.18 -17.62
C SER A 72 -2.05 -0.08 -17.54
N ALA A 73 -3.22 -0.10 -18.17
CA ALA A 73 -4.11 -1.26 -18.11
C ALA A 73 -4.68 -1.59 -19.49
N ALA A 74 -4.69 -2.87 -19.85
CA ALA A 74 -5.39 -3.35 -21.03
C ALA A 74 -6.91 -3.04 -20.93
N PRO A 75 -7.61 -2.77 -22.04
CA PRO A 75 -9.06 -2.56 -22.02
C PRO A 75 -9.80 -3.74 -21.38
N GLY A 76 -10.63 -3.45 -20.38
CA GLY A 76 -11.40 -4.45 -19.62
C GLY A 76 -10.67 -5.00 -18.38
N SER A 77 -9.39 -4.70 -18.20
CA SER A 77 -8.58 -5.11 -17.06
C SER A 77 -8.71 -4.11 -15.90
N SER A 78 -8.97 -4.56 -14.68
CA SER A 78 -9.04 -3.68 -13.50
C SER A 78 -8.57 -4.37 -12.23
N LEU A 79 -8.00 -3.61 -11.29
CA LEU A 79 -7.90 -4.04 -9.89
C LEU A 79 -9.11 -3.53 -9.10
N VAL A 80 -9.52 -4.34 -8.13
CA VAL A 80 -10.55 -3.97 -7.16
C VAL A 80 -10.14 -4.36 -5.74
N PHE A 81 -10.61 -3.63 -4.74
CA PHE A 81 -10.64 -4.10 -3.36
C PHE A 81 -11.65 -5.25 -3.25
N VAL A 82 -11.24 -6.35 -2.61
CA VAL A 82 -12.11 -7.50 -2.35
C VAL A 82 -13.20 -7.09 -1.36
N ASP A 83 -14.42 -7.60 -1.52
CA ASP A 83 -15.52 -7.31 -0.59
C ASP A 83 -16.22 -8.64 -0.22
N PRO A 84 -16.30 -9.01 1.08
CA PRO A 84 -15.77 -8.30 2.24
C PRO A 84 -14.23 -8.37 2.37
N GLN A 85 -13.64 -7.39 3.05
CA GLN A 85 -12.22 -7.41 3.42
C GLN A 85 -11.94 -8.34 4.60
N SER A 86 -10.71 -8.86 4.68
CA SER A 86 -10.21 -9.51 5.89
C SER A 86 -9.68 -8.49 6.89
N GLU A 87 -10.24 -8.46 8.09
CA GLU A 87 -9.77 -7.62 9.20
C GLU A 87 -8.86 -8.39 10.17
N THR A 88 -8.18 -9.42 9.68
CA THR A 88 -7.29 -10.24 10.52
C THR A 88 -6.09 -9.46 11.06
N PHE A 89 -5.73 -8.34 10.43
CA PHE A 89 -4.70 -7.41 10.90
C PHE A 89 -5.00 -6.82 12.28
N LEU A 90 -6.28 -6.70 12.68
CA LEU A 90 -6.67 -6.20 14.01
C LEU A 90 -6.11 -7.08 15.14
N ALA A 91 -5.94 -8.38 14.87
CA ALA A 91 -5.37 -9.32 15.82
C ALA A 91 -3.83 -9.45 15.72
N ASP A 92 -3.20 -8.72 14.80
CA ASP A 92 -1.74 -8.74 14.64
C ASP A 92 -1.06 -7.96 15.77
N ALA A 93 0.09 -8.45 16.23
CA ALA A 93 0.85 -7.78 17.29
C ALA A 93 1.58 -6.52 16.79
N ASP A 94 1.83 -6.44 15.48
CA ASP A 94 2.49 -5.28 14.86
C ASP A 94 1.49 -4.17 14.48
N TYR A 95 0.18 -4.42 14.62
CA TYR A 95 -0.88 -3.44 14.40
C TYR A 95 -0.76 -2.26 15.38
N ILE A 96 -0.91 -1.03 14.87
CA ILE A 96 -0.67 0.19 15.66
C ILE A 96 -1.57 0.28 16.89
N PHE A 97 -2.81 -0.22 16.83
CA PHE A 97 -3.74 -0.24 17.97
C PHE A 97 -3.93 -1.65 18.55
N ALA A 98 -2.94 -2.52 18.43
CA ALA A 98 -2.97 -3.85 19.01
C ALA A 98 -3.26 -3.80 20.52
N GLY A 99 -4.43 -4.32 20.92
CA GLY A 99 -4.89 -4.36 22.31
C GLY A 99 -5.66 -3.12 22.80
N THR A 100 -5.76 -2.06 21.99
CA THR A 100 -6.53 -0.84 22.31
C THR A 100 -7.55 -0.46 21.23
N SER A 101 -7.63 -1.21 20.12
CA SER A 101 -8.61 -1.01 19.05
C SER A 101 -10.06 -1.01 19.53
N GLU A 102 -10.78 0.08 19.27
CA GLU A 102 -12.22 0.22 19.46
C GLU A 102 -12.97 -0.79 18.61
N SER A 103 -12.54 -1.01 17.36
CA SER A 103 -13.17 -1.96 16.45
C SER A 103 -13.23 -3.37 17.05
N ILE A 104 -12.17 -3.81 17.74
CA ILE A 104 -12.16 -5.09 18.46
C ILE A 104 -13.02 -5.03 19.73
N ALA A 105 -12.93 -3.94 20.50
CA ALA A 105 -13.63 -3.81 21.77
C ALA A 105 -15.16 -3.81 21.62
N ASP A 106 -15.65 -3.14 20.57
CA ASP A 106 -17.07 -2.93 20.31
C ASP A 106 -17.64 -3.81 19.18
N ASP A 107 -16.82 -4.71 18.60
CA ASP A 107 -17.20 -5.61 17.49
C ASP A 107 -17.72 -4.81 16.26
N LEU A 108 -17.01 -3.73 15.94
CA LEU A 108 -17.30 -2.85 14.81
C LEU A 108 -16.36 -3.18 13.64
N PRO A 109 -16.82 -3.11 12.39
CA PRO A 109 -15.93 -3.25 11.24
C PRO A 109 -14.96 -2.06 11.19
N SER A 110 -13.69 -2.32 10.90
CA SER A 110 -12.67 -1.27 10.64
C SER A 110 -12.54 -0.92 9.16
N THR A 111 -13.23 -1.64 8.29
CA THR A 111 -13.16 -1.46 6.84
C THR A 111 -14.55 -1.25 6.23
N GLN A 112 -14.62 -0.33 5.28
CA GLN A 112 -15.81 -0.03 4.51
C GLN A 112 -15.47 0.07 3.03
N SER A 113 -15.93 -0.90 2.24
CA SER A 113 -15.84 -0.84 0.78
C SER A 113 -16.81 0.22 0.24
N ASN A 114 -16.30 1.36 -0.23
CA ASN A 114 -17.13 2.40 -0.83
C ASN A 114 -17.42 2.08 -2.31
N SER A 115 -16.44 1.48 -3.00
CA SER A 115 -16.55 0.99 -4.37
C SER A 115 -15.44 -0.03 -4.67
N GLY A 116 -15.49 -0.67 -5.84
CA GLY A 116 -14.42 -1.58 -6.26
C GLY A 116 -13.03 -0.92 -6.25
N SER A 117 -12.90 0.38 -6.49
CA SER A 117 -11.60 1.08 -6.55
C SER A 117 -11.35 2.04 -5.39
N ARG A 118 -12.22 2.07 -4.37
CA ARG A 118 -12.09 2.96 -3.20
C ARG A 118 -12.58 2.27 -1.93
N ILE A 119 -11.75 2.31 -0.89
CA ILE A 119 -12.04 1.74 0.42
C ILE A 119 -11.66 2.73 1.51
N THR A 120 -12.47 2.79 2.57
CA THR A 120 -12.17 3.51 3.81
C THR A 120 -11.78 2.49 4.89
N LEU A 121 -10.71 2.76 5.60
CA LEU A 121 -10.28 2.07 6.80
C LEU A 121 -10.31 3.06 7.96
N TYR A 122 -10.82 2.66 9.11
CA TYR A 122 -10.87 3.52 10.29
C TYR A 122 -10.73 2.68 11.55
N ASP A 123 -10.10 3.26 12.56
CA ASP A 123 -10.07 2.71 13.90
C ASP A 123 -9.70 3.80 14.91
N LEU A 124 -10.01 3.54 16.17
CA LEU A 124 -9.72 4.39 17.31
C LEU A 124 -9.02 3.55 18.38
N SER A 125 -8.01 4.11 19.04
CA SER A 125 -7.43 3.54 20.25
C SER A 125 -8.18 4.05 21.48
N ILE A 126 -8.70 3.14 22.29
CA ILE A 126 -9.43 3.43 23.52
C ILE A 126 -8.82 2.70 24.72
N ASP A 127 -9.00 3.28 25.91
CA ASP A 127 -8.66 2.65 27.18
C ASP A 127 -9.78 1.71 27.68
N SER A 128 -9.58 1.14 28.88
CA SER A 128 -10.56 0.22 29.48
C SER A 128 -11.90 0.85 29.88
N LEU A 129 -12.00 2.19 29.86
CA LEU A 129 -13.20 2.96 30.15
C LEU A 129 -13.90 3.43 28.86
N GLY A 130 -13.28 3.22 27.70
CA GLY A 130 -13.77 3.70 26.41
C GLY A 130 -13.33 5.12 26.08
N ASP A 131 -12.36 5.68 26.82
CA ASP A 131 -11.82 7.00 26.54
C ASP A 131 -10.68 6.90 25.49
N PRO A 132 -10.57 7.83 24.52
CA PRO A 132 -9.47 7.83 23.55
C PRO A 132 -8.09 7.81 24.21
N LEU A 133 -7.17 7.05 23.62
CA LEU A 133 -5.83 6.83 24.15
C LEU A 133 -4.78 6.96 23.06
N ASP A 134 -3.79 7.81 23.31
CA ASP A 134 -2.60 7.95 22.48
C ASP A 134 -1.74 6.69 22.40
N VAL A 135 -1.39 6.29 21.18
CA VAL A 135 -0.36 5.27 20.90
C VAL A 135 0.81 5.91 20.17
N SER A 136 2.02 5.71 20.71
CA SER A 136 3.24 6.21 20.09
C SER A 136 3.58 5.44 18.82
N VAL A 137 3.51 6.12 17.68
CA VAL A 137 3.97 5.62 16.38
C VAL A 137 5.49 5.70 16.31
N THR A 138 6.12 4.58 15.96
CA THR A 138 7.57 4.51 15.75
C THR A 138 7.86 4.12 14.29
N SER A 139 8.93 3.37 14.02
CA SER A 139 9.22 2.91 12.66
C SER A 139 8.60 1.55 12.39
N GLY A 140 7.75 1.45 11.37
CA GLY A 140 7.32 0.18 10.79
C GLY A 140 6.16 -0.51 11.50
N ASN A 141 5.22 0.25 12.07
CA ASN A 141 3.96 -0.30 12.57
C ASN A 141 3.02 -0.66 11.40
N LEU A 142 2.23 -1.71 11.56
CA LEU A 142 1.16 -2.06 10.64
C LEU A 142 -0.05 -1.16 10.92
N LEU A 143 -0.57 -0.50 9.89
CA LEU A 143 -1.78 0.30 9.97
C LEU A 143 -3.01 -0.49 9.51
N ALA A 144 -2.87 -1.33 8.49
CA ALA A 144 -3.90 -2.27 8.06
C ALA A 144 -3.36 -3.22 6.99
N THR A 145 -4.14 -4.23 6.64
CA THR A 145 -3.94 -5.01 5.41
C THR A 145 -5.17 -4.90 4.52
N VAL A 146 -4.97 -4.84 3.20
CA VAL A 146 -6.06 -4.83 2.22
C VAL A 146 -5.89 -5.93 1.19
N ASP A 147 -6.95 -6.71 0.98
CA ASP A 147 -7.05 -7.69 -0.08
C ASP A 147 -7.49 -7.01 -1.38
N ILE A 148 -6.70 -7.16 -2.43
CA ILE A 148 -7.02 -6.71 -3.78
C ILE A 148 -7.14 -7.88 -4.75
N GLY A 149 -8.07 -7.78 -5.69
CA GLY A 149 -8.33 -8.78 -6.72
C GLY A 149 -8.14 -8.20 -8.11
N HIS A 150 -7.60 -8.99 -9.03
CA HIS A 150 -7.51 -8.64 -10.44
C HIS A 150 -8.72 -9.16 -11.22
N LEU A 151 -9.51 -8.24 -11.78
CA LEU A 151 -10.64 -8.57 -12.64
C LEU A 151 -10.23 -8.44 -14.10
N LEU A 152 -10.34 -9.55 -14.84
CA LEU A 152 -10.02 -9.60 -16.27
C LEU A 152 -11.04 -8.84 -17.13
N GLY A 153 -12.28 -8.68 -16.67
CA GLY A 153 -13.37 -8.00 -17.40
C GLY A 153 -13.56 -8.43 -18.87
N GLY A 154 -13.22 -9.68 -19.20
CA GLY A 154 -13.29 -10.23 -20.55
C GLY A 154 -11.99 -10.17 -21.35
N ALA A 155 -10.95 -9.52 -20.83
CA ALA A 155 -9.59 -9.58 -21.38
C ALA A 155 -9.01 -11.00 -21.25
N MET A 156 -8.16 -11.38 -22.20
CA MET A 156 -7.39 -12.62 -22.08
C MET A 156 -6.28 -12.44 -21.04
N PRO A 157 -6.05 -13.41 -20.14
CA PRO A 157 -4.98 -13.33 -19.13
C PRO A 157 -3.59 -12.95 -19.67
N ALA A 158 -3.24 -13.40 -20.88
CA ALA A 158 -1.96 -13.07 -21.51
C ALA A 158 -1.88 -11.60 -21.98
N ALA A 159 -3.03 -10.95 -22.22
CA ALA A 159 -3.10 -9.56 -22.66
C ALA A 159 -3.03 -8.55 -21.49
N THR A 160 -3.26 -9.00 -20.25
CA THR A 160 -3.16 -8.17 -19.04
C THR A 160 -1.76 -8.22 -18.41
N ALA A 161 -0.85 -9.01 -18.97
CA ALA A 161 0.50 -9.16 -18.45
C ALA A 161 1.27 -7.83 -18.56
N GLY A 162 1.77 -7.34 -17.42
CA GLY A 162 2.46 -6.05 -17.32
C GLY A 162 1.52 -4.87 -17.07
N ASP A 163 0.21 -5.08 -16.90
CA ASP A 163 -0.68 -4.03 -16.40
C ASP A 163 -0.18 -3.53 -15.04
N GLN A 164 -0.27 -2.22 -14.81
CA GLN A 164 0.17 -1.55 -13.61
C GLN A 164 -0.93 -0.67 -13.06
N TYR A 165 -1.12 -0.77 -11.75
CA TYR A 165 -2.07 0.00 -10.98
C TYR A 165 -1.36 0.59 -9.78
N GLU A 166 -1.61 1.86 -9.52
CA GLU A 166 -1.19 2.53 -8.30
C GLU A 166 -2.27 2.37 -7.24
N VAL A 167 -1.86 2.03 -6.02
CA VAL A 167 -2.70 2.10 -4.83
C VAL A 167 -2.17 3.25 -3.98
N GLY A 168 -2.98 4.31 -3.88
CA GLY A 168 -2.62 5.56 -3.21
C GLY A 168 -3.60 5.93 -2.12
N GLY A 169 -3.19 6.81 -1.21
CA GLY A 169 -4.07 7.41 -0.22
C GLY A 169 -4.77 8.65 -0.75
N ALA A 170 -6.01 8.88 -0.33
CA ALA A 170 -6.78 10.06 -0.70
C ALA A 170 -6.52 11.23 0.26
N VAL A 171 -6.62 12.46 -0.25
CA VAL A 171 -6.38 13.69 0.53
C VAL A 171 -7.41 13.93 1.63
N GLU A 172 -8.54 13.25 1.61
CA GLU A 172 -9.56 13.34 2.65
C GLU A 172 -9.26 12.46 3.87
N SER A 173 -8.21 11.63 3.82
CA SER A 173 -7.75 10.85 4.98
C SER A 173 -7.34 11.77 6.12
N PHE A 174 -7.50 11.33 7.36
CA PHE A 174 -7.07 12.07 8.55
C PHE A 174 -6.48 11.16 9.62
N PHE A 175 -5.68 11.77 10.50
CA PHE A 175 -5.04 11.15 11.65
C PHE A 175 -5.09 12.17 12.78
N THR A 176 -5.46 11.75 13.99
CA THR A 176 -5.55 12.65 15.15
C THR A 176 -4.91 12.05 16.40
N ASP A 177 -4.51 12.92 17.32
CA ASP A 177 -4.10 12.56 18.68
C ASP A 177 -5.31 12.50 19.65
N GLU A 178 -5.08 12.15 20.91
CA GLU A 178 -6.12 12.08 21.95
C GLU A 178 -6.83 13.43 22.20
N SER A 179 -6.21 14.55 21.79
CA SER A 179 -6.77 15.90 21.88
C SER A 179 -7.59 16.28 20.63
N LEU A 180 -7.76 15.34 19.70
CA LEU A 180 -8.41 15.53 18.39
C LEU A 180 -7.70 16.57 17.52
N ALA A 181 -6.39 16.74 17.70
CA ALA A 181 -5.60 17.60 16.83
C ALA A 181 -5.19 16.84 15.56
N ASP A 182 -5.43 17.45 14.40
CA ASP A 182 -5.02 16.89 13.11
C ASP A 182 -3.49 16.77 13.02
N LEU A 183 -3.03 15.59 12.62
CA LEU A 183 -1.62 15.25 12.46
C LEU A 183 -1.24 15.29 10.98
N ASN A 184 -0.06 15.82 10.67
CA ASN A 184 0.38 15.90 9.28
C ASN A 184 0.89 14.53 8.80
N PHE A 185 0.54 14.16 7.58
CA PHE A 185 1.00 12.88 7.01
C PHE A 185 1.38 13.03 5.54
N THR A 186 2.10 12.04 5.03
CA THR A 186 2.40 11.87 3.62
C THR A 186 2.18 10.43 3.20
N PHE A 187 1.82 10.24 1.94
CA PHE A 187 1.66 8.92 1.34
C PHE A 187 2.85 8.56 0.46
N THR A 188 3.34 7.34 0.64
CA THR A 188 4.19 6.64 -0.31
C THR A 188 3.31 5.58 -1.00
N PRO A 189 2.84 5.81 -2.24
CA PRO A 189 1.92 4.91 -2.92
C PRO A 189 2.60 3.59 -3.30
N GLY A 190 1.80 2.54 -3.38
CA GLY A 190 2.21 1.21 -3.82
C GLY A 190 1.90 0.99 -5.30
N VAL A 191 2.69 0.15 -5.96
CA VAL A 191 2.41 -0.27 -7.35
C VAL A 191 2.19 -1.77 -7.40
N VAL A 192 1.06 -2.14 -8.00
CA VAL A 192 0.69 -3.53 -8.25
C VAL A 192 0.85 -3.82 -9.73
N THR A 193 1.69 -4.80 -10.05
CA THR A 193 1.92 -5.25 -11.42
C THR A 193 1.23 -6.58 -11.66
N VAL A 194 0.50 -6.70 -12.76
CA VAL A 194 -0.09 -7.97 -13.19
C VAL A 194 1.00 -8.83 -13.83
N GLY A 195 1.26 -9.99 -13.22
CA GLY A 195 2.28 -10.94 -13.66
C GLY A 195 1.99 -11.53 -15.04
N ALA A 196 3.03 -12.04 -15.68
CA ALA A 196 2.86 -12.84 -16.88
C ALA A 196 2.26 -14.20 -16.53
N VAL A 197 1.25 -14.65 -17.28
CA VAL A 197 0.79 -16.04 -17.16
C VAL A 197 1.94 -16.96 -17.54
N ALA A 198 2.34 -17.84 -16.62
CA ALA A 198 3.23 -18.94 -16.95
C ALA A 198 2.49 -19.92 -17.88
N ILE A 199 2.50 -19.64 -19.18
CA ILE A 199 2.02 -20.57 -20.20
C ILE A 199 3.07 -21.68 -20.26
N PRO A 200 2.75 -22.94 -19.89
CA PRO A 200 3.71 -24.02 -20.01
C PRO A 200 4.17 -24.07 -21.46
N GLU A 201 5.46 -23.85 -21.69
CA GLU A 201 5.99 -23.88 -23.04
C GLU A 201 5.62 -25.22 -23.68
N PRO A 202 5.01 -25.24 -24.87
CA PRO A 202 4.62 -26.49 -25.53
C PRO A 202 5.81 -27.46 -25.62
N ALA A 203 7.02 -26.93 -25.75
CA ALA A 203 8.26 -27.70 -25.78
C ALA A 203 8.49 -28.55 -24.52
N ALA A 204 8.18 -28.06 -23.32
CA ALA A 204 8.35 -28.79 -22.07
C ALA A 204 7.41 -30.01 -22.02
N THR A 205 6.15 -29.83 -22.42
CA THR A 205 5.15 -30.91 -22.52
C THR A 205 5.56 -31.91 -23.59
N THR A 206 6.09 -31.43 -24.73
CA THR A 206 6.53 -32.28 -25.83
C THR A 206 7.76 -33.12 -25.43
N MET A 207 8.72 -32.53 -24.71
CA MET A 207 9.89 -33.25 -24.19
C MET A 207 9.50 -34.29 -23.13
N LEU A 208 8.55 -33.99 -22.24
CA LEU A 208 8.04 -34.95 -21.27
C LEU A 208 7.31 -36.13 -21.94
N MET A 209 6.54 -35.86 -23.00
CA MET A 209 5.91 -36.91 -23.82
C MET A 209 6.94 -37.76 -24.55
N LEU A 210 8.00 -37.17 -25.11
CA LEU A 210 9.07 -37.91 -25.77
C LEU A 210 9.86 -38.78 -24.77
N ALA A 211 10.17 -38.23 -23.59
CA ALA A 211 10.88 -38.96 -22.54
C ALA A 211 10.07 -40.15 -22.00
N SER A 212 8.76 -39.98 -21.80
CA SER A 212 7.87 -41.06 -21.35
C SER A 212 7.66 -42.15 -22.42
N CYS A 213 7.52 -41.77 -23.70
CA CYS A 213 7.49 -42.73 -24.80
C CYS A 213 8.78 -43.56 -24.91
N GLY A 214 9.95 -42.93 -24.70
CA GLY A 214 11.24 -43.63 -24.68
C GLY A 214 11.32 -44.71 -23.60
N LEU A 215 10.88 -44.41 -22.38
CA LEU A 215 10.86 -45.36 -21.26
C LEU A 215 9.90 -46.53 -21.50
N VAL A 216 8.71 -46.28 -22.05
CA VAL A 216 7.73 -47.34 -22.37
C VAL A 216 8.26 -48.29 -23.43
N LEU A 217 8.90 -47.77 -24.48
CA LEU A 217 9.51 -48.59 -25.54
C LEU A 217 10.70 -49.40 -25.02
N GLN A 218 11.52 -48.83 -24.14
CA GLN A 218 12.66 -49.52 -23.54
C GLN A 218 12.22 -50.66 -22.61
N ARG A 219 11.10 -50.48 -21.89
CA ARG A 219 10.51 -51.50 -21.00
C ARG A 219 9.87 -52.66 -21.76
N ARG A 220 9.39 -52.44 -23.00
CA ARG A 220 8.88 -53.52 -23.88
C ARG A 220 9.97 -54.37 -24.53
N ARG A 221 11.22 -53.88 -24.56
CA ARG A 221 12.36 -54.58 -25.19
C ARG A 221 13.20 -55.41 -24.21
N ARG A 222 12.99 -55.26 -22.90
CA ARG A 222 13.55 -56.13 -21.86
C ARG A 222 12.53 -57.20 -21.51
#